data_AF-A0A392PZ06-F1
#
_entry.id   AF-A0A392PZ06-F1
#
_cell.length_a   1.000
_cell.length_b   1.000
_cell.length_c   1.000
_cell.angle_alpha   90.00
_cell.angle_beta   90.00
_cell.angle_gamma   90.00
#
_symmetry.space_group_name_H-M   'P 1'
#
loop_
_entity.id
_entity.type
_entity.pdbx_description
1 polymer ?
#
loop_
_entity_poly.entity_id
_entity_poly.type
_entity_poly.pdbx_seq_one_letter_code
_entity_poly.pdbx_strand_id
1 'polypeptide(L)'
;LVHFGEKFDSSTCQKTCDNCVKVTSFVEKDVTESAKQLVELVKLTGQKVSASHILEVYRGSLSQMVKKHRHETVRLHGAGKHLAKGEASRILHHLVVEDFLAEE
;
A
#
# COMPACT_ATOMS: atom_id res chain seq x y z
N LEU A 1 14.94 -11.19 2.51
CA LEU A 1 15.50 -10.78 1.21
C LEU A 1 15.00 -9.37 0.89
N VAL A 2 13.74 -9.15 0.50
CA VAL A 2 13.22 -7.76 0.27
C VAL A 2 13.29 -6.87 1.52
N HIS A 3 13.03 -7.43 2.72
CA HIS A 3 13.18 -6.73 3.99
C HIS A 3 14.63 -6.27 4.29
N PHE A 4 15.62 -6.79 3.57
CA PHE A 4 17.03 -6.40 3.65
C PHE A 4 17.52 -5.67 2.39
N GLY A 5 16.61 -5.24 1.51
CA GLY A 5 16.94 -4.60 0.23
C GLY A 5 17.40 -5.56 -0.87
N GLU A 6 17.32 -6.88 -0.65
CA GLU A 6 17.71 -7.89 -1.63
C GLU A 6 16.52 -8.29 -2.51
N LYS A 7 16.69 -8.20 -3.83
CA LYS A 7 15.71 -8.71 -4.80
C LYS A 7 15.72 -10.24 -4.75
N PHE A 8 14.55 -10.84 -4.48
CA PHE A 8 14.41 -12.29 -4.46
C PHE A 8 14.25 -12.83 -5.87
N ASP A 9 15.15 -13.73 -6.27
CA ASP A 9 15.02 -14.51 -7.50
C ASP A 9 14.55 -15.93 -7.17
N SER A 10 13.34 -16.29 -7.60
CA SER A 10 12.76 -17.61 -7.35
C SER A 10 13.53 -18.74 -8.05
N SER A 11 14.29 -18.46 -9.11
CA SER A 11 15.16 -19.43 -9.78
C SER A 11 16.31 -19.88 -8.88
N THR A 12 16.79 -19.01 -7.99
CA THR A 12 17.87 -19.31 -7.03
C THR A 12 17.39 -20.03 -5.78
N CYS A 13 16.08 -20.04 -5.51
CA CYS A 13 15.48 -20.65 -4.32
C CYS A 13 15.49 -22.20 -4.36
N GLN A 14 15.58 -22.81 -5.55
CA GLN A 14 15.58 -24.27 -5.75
C GLN A 14 14.40 -25.01 -5.08
N LYS A 15 13.23 -24.36 -4.97
CA LYS A 15 12.03 -24.88 -4.29
C LYS A 15 12.25 -25.26 -2.81
N THR A 16 13.20 -24.63 -2.14
CA THR A 16 13.44 -24.88 -0.71
C THR A 16 12.53 -24.09 0.21
N CYS A 17 11.82 -23.06 -0.30
CA CYS A 17 10.87 -22.27 0.48
C CYS A 17 9.41 -22.60 0.18
N ASP A 18 8.57 -22.34 1.18
CA ASP A 18 7.14 -22.62 1.19
C ASP A 18 6.40 -21.95 0.02
N ASN A 19 6.83 -20.74 -0.37
CA ASN A 19 6.26 -19.98 -1.49
C ASN A 19 6.56 -20.60 -2.87
N CYS A 20 7.68 -21.32 -3.00
CA CYS A 20 8.03 -22.01 -4.24
C CYS A 20 7.45 -23.43 -4.30
N VAL A 21 7.17 -24.04 -3.15
CA VAL A 21 6.57 -25.39 -3.05
C VAL A 21 5.05 -25.31 -3.20
N LYS A 22 4.39 -24.33 -2.58
CA LYS A 22 2.96 -24.08 -2.75
C LYS A 22 2.74 -23.31 -4.05
N VAL A 23 2.29 -24.02 -5.10
CA VAL A 23 1.68 -23.39 -6.28
C VAL A 23 0.33 -22.82 -5.84
N THR A 24 0.34 -21.70 -5.12
CA THR A 24 -0.85 -20.92 -4.87
C THR A 24 -1.34 -20.36 -6.19
N SER A 25 -2.64 -20.46 -6.47
CA SER A 25 -3.25 -19.77 -7.60
C SER A 25 -3.06 -18.27 -7.43
N PHE A 26 -2.10 -17.70 -8.16
CA PHE A 26 -1.91 -16.26 -8.22
C PHE A 26 -3.07 -15.66 -9.02
N VAL A 27 -3.68 -14.61 -8.47
CA VAL A 27 -4.67 -13.79 -9.19
C VAL A 27 -3.97 -12.48 -9.51
N GLU A 28 -3.72 -12.25 -10.79
CA GLU A 28 -3.28 -10.95 -11.25
C GLU A 28 -4.46 -9.97 -11.16
N LYS A 29 -4.23 -8.83 -10.50
CA LYS A 29 -5.25 -7.81 -10.30
C LYS A 29 -4.66 -6.47 -10.72
N ASP A 30 -5.34 -5.81 -11.65
CA ASP A 30 -5.02 -4.43 -11.98
C ASP A 30 -5.43 -3.52 -10.82
N VAL A 31 -4.44 -2.84 -10.24
CA VAL A 31 -4.58 -1.88 -9.15
C VAL A 31 -4.10 -0.49 -9.55
N THR A 32 -3.93 -0.22 -10.85
CA THR A 32 -3.35 1.01 -11.39
C THR A 32 -4.06 2.26 -10.88
N GLU A 33 -5.39 2.24 -10.85
CA GLU A 33 -6.17 3.38 -10.38
C GLU A 33 -5.99 3.62 -8.88
N SER A 34 -6.05 2.56 -8.07
CA SER A 34 -5.79 2.66 -6.63
C SER A 34 -4.38 3.13 -6.32
N ALA A 35 -3.39 2.67 -7.10
CA ALA A 35 -2.01 3.10 -7.01
C ALA A 35 -1.85 4.61 -7.26
N LYS A 36 -2.41 5.11 -8.38
CA LYS A 36 -2.39 6.56 -8.70
C LYS A 36 -3.04 7.40 -7.60
N GLN A 37 -4.18 6.94 -7.09
CA GLN A 37 -4.89 7.63 -6.01
C GLN A 37 -4.08 7.65 -4.71
N LEU A 38 -3.42 6.55 -4.34
CA LEU A 38 -2.58 6.51 -3.14
C LEU A 38 -1.38 7.45 -3.24
N VAL A 39 -0.69 7.48 -4.39
CA VAL A 39 0.42 8.42 -4.63
C VAL A 39 -0.06 9.87 -4.54
N GLU A 40 -1.21 10.18 -5.15
CA GLU A 40 -1.79 11.52 -5.08
C GLU A 40 -2.21 11.88 -3.65
N LEU A 41 -2.77 10.93 -2.89
CA LEU A 41 -3.16 11.15 -1.50
C LEU A 41 -1.96 11.44 -0.60
N VAL A 42 -0.82 10.76 -0.80
CA VAL A 42 0.43 11.06 -0.06
C VAL A 42 0.88 12.51 -0.32
N LYS A 43 0.74 13.00 -1.56
CA LYS A 43 1.02 14.41 -1.89
C LYS A 43 0.04 15.37 -1.20
N LEU A 44 -1.26 15.08 -1.27
CA LEU A 44 -2.31 15.92 -0.67
C LEU A 44 -2.24 16.01 0.86
N THR A 45 -1.68 14.99 1.51
CA THR A 45 -1.51 14.94 2.97
C THR A 45 -0.17 15.51 3.45
N GLY A 46 0.60 16.12 2.54
CA GLY A 46 1.84 16.84 2.87
C GLY A 46 3.05 15.93 3.11
N GLN A 47 2.99 14.66 2.74
CA GLN A 47 4.13 13.70 2.76
C GLN A 47 4.77 13.46 4.14
N LYS A 48 4.17 13.95 5.23
CA LYS A 48 4.68 13.83 6.61
C LYS A 48 3.71 13.06 7.51
N VAL A 49 3.15 11.98 6.97
CA VAL A 49 2.19 11.13 7.67
C VAL A 49 2.54 9.67 7.43
N SER A 50 2.24 8.82 8.41
CA SER A 50 2.53 7.39 8.31
C SER A 50 1.67 6.70 7.26
N ALA A 51 2.16 5.58 6.71
CA ALA A 51 1.40 4.73 5.80
C ALA A 51 0.05 4.28 6.42
N SER A 52 0.02 4.05 7.73
CA SER A 52 -1.21 3.73 8.46
C SER A 52 -2.23 4.88 8.38
N HIS A 53 -1.79 6.13 8.55
CA HIS A 53 -2.67 7.31 8.44
C HIS A 53 -3.18 7.51 7.01
N ILE A 54 -2.33 7.32 6.00
CA ILE A 54 -2.73 7.32 4.59
C ILE A 54 -3.83 6.28 4.33
N LEU A 55 -3.66 5.07 4.86
CA LEU A 55 -4.63 3.99 4.72
C LEU A 55 -5.97 4.34 5.40
N GLU A 56 -5.92 4.97 6.58
CA GLU A 56 -7.13 5.45 7.28
C GLU A 56 -7.88 6.49 6.44
N VAL A 57 -7.18 7.49 5.91
CA VAL A 57 -7.77 8.54 5.06
C VAL A 57 -8.36 7.95 3.79
N TYR A 58 -7.59 7.11 3.08
CA TYR A 58 -8.01 6.51 1.81
C TYR A 58 -9.26 5.64 1.97
N ARG A 59 -9.38 4.93 3.10
CA ARG A 59 -10.55 4.10 3.42
C ARG A 59 -11.72 4.88 4.01
N GLY A 60 -11.57 6.18 4.25
CA GLY A 60 -12.65 7.05 4.73
C GLY A 60 -12.84 7.05 6.25
N SER A 61 -11.80 6.70 7.02
CA SER A 61 -11.83 6.77 8.47
C SER A 61 -12.08 8.20 8.96
N LEU A 62 -12.82 8.34 10.06
CA LEU A 62 -13.03 9.60 10.77
C LEU A 62 -12.34 9.59 12.14
N SER A 63 -11.18 8.92 12.23
CA SER A 63 -10.37 8.85 13.45
C SER A 63 -10.01 10.26 13.96
N GLN A 64 -9.72 10.37 15.25
CA GLN A 64 -9.32 11.65 15.84
C GLN A 64 -8.09 12.24 15.13
N MET A 65 -7.16 11.39 14.68
CA MET A 65 -5.98 11.84 13.94
C MET A 65 -6.36 12.38 12.56
N VAL A 66 -7.25 11.70 11.82
CA VAL A 66 -7.72 12.19 10.52
C VAL A 66 -8.35 13.58 10.67
N LYS A 67 -9.25 13.76 11.65
CA LYS A 67 -9.90 15.05 11.95
C LYS A 67 -8.92 16.12 12.42
N LYS A 68 -7.96 15.76 13.28
CA LYS A 68 -6.93 16.69 13.77
C LYS A 68 -6.11 17.27 12.63
N HIS A 69 -5.80 16.46 11.62
CA HIS A 69 -5.08 16.88 10.42
C HIS A 69 -6.00 17.45 9.32
N ARG A 70 -7.32 17.48 9.53
CA ARG A 70 -8.34 17.88 8.54
C ARG A 70 -8.31 17.05 7.25
N HIS A 71 -7.79 15.83 7.32
CA HIS A 71 -7.64 14.94 6.17
C HIS A 71 -8.96 14.25 5.77
N GLU A 72 -10.04 14.42 6.54
CA GLU A 72 -11.41 14.07 6.12
C GLU A 72 -11.93 14.96 5.00
N THR A 73 -11.31 16.12 4.77
CA THR A 73 -11.74 17.09 3.76
C THR A 73 -11.05 16.93 2.41
N VAL A 74 -10.01 16.08 2.32
CA VAL A 74 -9.29 15.87 1.06
C VAL A 74 -10.16 15.09 0.09
N ARG A 75 -10.05 15.41 -1.20
CA ARG A 75 -10.88 14.81 -2.27
C ARG A 75 -10.81 13.27 -2.32
N LEU A 76 -9.69 12.68 -1.91
CA LEU A 76 -9.47 11.24 -1.93
C LEU A 76 -9.82 10.54 -0.61
N HIS A 77 -10.41 11.24 0.36
CA HIS A 77 -10.96 10.62 1.55
C HIS A 77 -12.07 9.63 1.17
N GLY A 78 -11.93 8.38 1.59
CA GLY A 78 -12.90 7.33 1.28
C GLY A 78 -12.89 6.79 -0.15
N ALA A 79 -12.00 7.25 -1.03
CA ALA A 79 -11.88 6.74 -2.40
C ALA A 79 -11.63 5.21 -2.44
N GLY A 80 -10.89 4.68 -1.46
CA GLY A 80 -10.59 3.27 -1.29
C GLY A 80 -11.58 2.48 -0.41
N LYS A 81 -12.77 3.02 -0.09
CA LYS A 81 -13.73 2.33 0.82
C LYS A 81 -14.15 0.94 0.35
N HIS A 82 -14.09 0.71 -0.96
CA HIS A 82 -14.50 -0.53 -1.61
C HIS A 82 -13.45 -1.66 -1.45
N LEU A 83 -12.20 -1.31 -1.09
CA LEU A 83 -11.13 -2.27 -0.88
C LEU A 83 -11.20 -2.86 0.53
N ALA A 84 -10.70 -4.08 0.71
CA ALA A 84 -10.42 -4.62 2.04
C ALA A 84 -9.18 -3.94 2.65
N LYS A 85 -9.06 -3.89 3.99
CA LYS A 85 -7.94 -3.18 4.64
C LYS A 85 -6.60 -3.77 4.22
N GLY A 86 -6.51 -5.09 4.19
CA GLY A 86 -5.32 -5.80 3.75
C GLY A 86 -4.98 -5.55 2.28
N GLU A 87 -5.98 -5.36 1.42
CA GLU A 87 -5.75 -5.08 0.00
C GLU A 87 -5.16 -3.69 -0.22
N ALA A 88 -5.81 -2.64 0.32
CA ALA A 88 -5.28 -1.28 0.22
C ALA A 88 -3.90 -1.15 0.87
N SER A 89 -3.65 -1.88 1.97
CA SER A 89 -2.33 -1.95 2.60
C SER A 89 -1.28 -2.61 1.71
N ARG A 90 -1.63 -3.67 0.97
CA ARG A 90 -0.72 -4.34 0.04
C ARG A 90 -0.36 -3.44 -1.15
N ILE A 91 -1.34 -2.71 -1.70
CA ILE A 91 -1.09 -1.76 -2.79
C ILE A 91 -0.15 -0.65 -2.30
N LEU A 92 -0.44 -0.06 -1.14
CA LEU A 92 0.42 0.98 -0.56
C LEU A 92 1.84 0.48 -0.31
N HIS A 93 2.00 -0.71 0.27
CA HIS A 93 3.32 -1.31 0.49
C HIS A 93 4.04 -1.63 -0.82
N HIS A 94 3.33 -2.12 -1.83
CA HIS A 94 3.92 -2.39 -3.15
C HIS A 94 4.49 -1.12 -3.78
N LEU A 95 3.85 0.04 -3.59
CA LEU A 95 4.39 1.33 -4.05
C LEU A 95 5.70 1.72 -3.35
N VAL A 96 5.92 1.28 -2.11
CA VAL A 96 7.19 1.49 -1.41
C VAL A 96 8.26 0.53 -1.94
N VAL A 97 7.90 -0.75 -2.13
CA VAL A 97 8.81 -1.78 -2.65
C VAL A 97 9.30 -1.48 -4.07
N GLU A 98 8.45 -0.88 -4.91
CA GLU A 98 8.77 -0.48 -6.28
C GLU A 98 9.35 0.96 -6.37
N ASP A 99 9.75 1.55 -5.23
CA ASP A 99 10.40 2.86 -5.14
C ASP A 99 9.54 4.06 -5.64
N PHE A 100 8.21 3.91 -5.76
CA PHE A 100 7.31 5.03 -6.05
C PHE A 100 7.07 5.92 -4.83
N LEU A 101 7.18 5.36 -3.62
CA LEU A 101 7.07 6.05 -2.34
C LEU A 101 8.26 5.65 -1.46
N ALA A 102 8.66 6.53 -0.54
CA ALA A 102 9.69 6.25 0.44
C ALA A 102 9.13 6.41 1.87
N GLU A 103 9.60 5.57 2.78
CA GLU A 103 9.34 5.69 4.22
C GLU A 103 10.66 6.14 4.90
N GLU A 104 10.60 7.25 5.64
CA GLU A 104 11.72 7.80 6.44
C GLU A 104 11.49 7.57 7.95
#